data_AF-A0A258BW25-F1
#
_entry.id   AF-A0A258BW25-F1
#
_cell.length_a   1.000
_cell.length_b   1.000
_cell.length_c   1.000
_cell.angle_alpha   90.00
_cell.angle_beta   90.00
_cell.angle_gamma   90.00
#
_symmetry.space_group_name_H-M   'P 1'
#
loop_
_entity.id
_entity.type
_entity.pdbx_description
1 polymer ?
#
loop_
_entity_poly.entity_id
_entity_poly.type
_entity_poly.pdbx_seq_one_letter_code
_entity_poly.pdbx_strand_id
1 'polypeptide(L)'
;MERALNLSDTASRRSPALFMAEWQALADQCCEGNPFYHPALLRPALDLLDPRSRVRMIEARAGDRLIGLLPVVAQPRHARYPVRNVSNWVHDQCFFGAPLLRKGQEAAAWAHLLAQLDDAPWAGHFLHLTRLDPDGPAVAALRDCCARERRPIKIIDRYERALLRSDLDAETYWTTHVRAKKRKEIRRLLNRLADHGAVTHHRLDPARDVAVWTRDFLTLEASGWKGQEGTALDSAPGTRAYFSESLAHAARQDMLDMLRIDVDGRAIAMLVNFRHGRGAYSYKIAFDEDFARYSPGILIEIDNLRAILDGPASGPHALDWMDSCAAPDHPMIDGIWAERRSIAQFRVALGGPAYPDRPQHLTHRLAGHPLLSLPALAELAERMPPASVEYNRGDLPIGIRAEETPANGLSLGETIRTIESNGSWAVLKHVERDPAYAALLHDALEDIRPIVEASTGPMLHREAFIFISSPNSVTPFHMDPEHNILLQIMGDKVMNAFPTHDAETVPPRQSEAFSRGGHRNLPWEESFRARATPMPMAPGEAVLMPVKAPHFVQNGDKVSVSFSITWRSRRSVAESELHSLNHRLRTRGLPLVTVSRQPEKQWFGRGLHRLVERLGL
;
A
#
# COMPACT_ATOMS: atom_id res chain seq x y z
N MET A 1 -4.89 -29.35 -14.90
CA MET A 1 -4.48 -28.13 -15.63
C MET A 1 -4.29 -27.05 -14.57
N GLU A 2 -3.06 -26.66 -14.24
CA GLU A 2 -2.81 -25.64 -13.21
C GLU A 2 -3.42 -24.30 -13.64
N ARG A 3 -4.28 -23.72 -12.79
CA ARG A 3 -4.78 -22.36 -12.99
C ARG A 3 -3.63 -21.38 -12.74
N ALA A 4 -3.37 -20.51 -13.71
CA ALA A 4 -2.38 -19.44 -13.55
C ALA A 4 -2.87 -18.46 -12.47
N LEU A 5 -2.03 -18.21 -11.47
CA LEU A 5 -2.30 -17.21 -10.44
C LEU A 5 -2.30 -15.82 -11.09
N ASN A 6 -3.20 -14.94 -10.65
CA ASN A 6 -3.22 -13.54 -11.07
C ASN A 6 -2.16 -12.78 -10.26
N LEU A 7 -0.92 -12.93 -10.69
CA LEU A 7 0.26 -12.37 -10.04
C LEU A 7 0.46 -10.92 -10.49
N SER A 8 1.20 -10.12 -9.70
CA SER A 8 1.68 -8.83 -10.19
C SER A 8 2.61 -9.00 -11.40
N ASP A 9 2.77 -7.95 -12.22
CA ASP A 9 3.57 -7.99 -13.47
C ASP A 9 5.00 -8.55 -13.27
N THR A 10 5.56 -8.43 -12.07
CA THR A 10 6.89 -8.94 -11.70
C THR A 10 7.02 -10.47 -11.73
N ALA A 11 5.91 -11.21 -11.57
CA ALA A 11 5.96 -12.67 -11.51
C ALA A 11 5.81 -13.37 -12.88
N SER A 12 5.39 -12.62 -13.91
CA SER A 12 5.14 -13.12 -15.28
C SER A 12 6.35 -13.80 -15.95
N ARG A 13 7.53 -13.74 -15.33
CA ARG A 13 8.80 -14.30 -15.84
C ARG A 13 9.23 -15.61 -15.17
N ARG A 14 8.51 -16.13 -14.17
CA ARG A 14 8.90 -17.35 -13.41
C ARG A 14 7.98 -18.52 -13.71
N SER A 15 8.52 -19.74 -13.64
CA SER A 15 7.70 -20.95 -13.77
C SER A 15 6.79 -21.12 -12.52
N PRO A 16 5.57 -21.68 -12.68
CA PRO A 16 4.66 -21.93 -11.55
C PRO A 16 5.28 -22.76 -10.43
N ALA A 17 6.06 -23.80 -10.78
CA ALA A 17 6.73 -24.66 -9.81
C ALA A 17 7.77 -23.91 -8.96
N LEU A 18 8.55 -23.01 -9.58
CA LEU A 18 9.52 -22.20 -8.85
C LEU A 18 8.81 -21.25 -7.87
N PHE A 19 7.74 -20.59 -8.31
CA PHE A 19 6.98 -19.70 -7.44
C PHE A 19 6.38 -20.45 -6.23
N MET A 20 5.82 -21.64 -6.43
CA MET A 20 5.30 -22.46 -5.33
C MET A 20 6.38 -22.83 -4.31
N ALA A 21 7.59 -23.18 -4.78
CA ALA A 21 8.73 -23.46 -3.88
C ALA A 21 9.16 -22.23 -3.08
N GLU A 22 9.17 -21.05 -3.71
CA GLU A 22 9.50 -19.80 -3.02
C GLU A 22 8.44 -19.37 -2.01
N TRP A 23 7.17 -19.60 -2.34
CA TRP A 23 6.06 -19.35 -1.43
C TRP A 23 6.14 -20.27 -0.21
N GLN A 24 6.41 -21.57 -0.40
CA GLN A 24 6.66 -22.50 0.71
C GLN A 24 7.80 -22.00 1.59
N ALA A 25 8.95 -21.67 0.99
CA ALA A 25 10.12 -21.16 1.73
C ALA A 25 9.91 -19.78 2.40
N LEU A 26 8.92 -18.99 1.95
CA LEU A 26 8.48 -17.78 2.65
C LEU A 26 7.62 -18.13 3.85
N ALA A 27 6.68 -19.06 3.69
CA ALA A 27 5.79 -19.48 4.76
C ALA A 27 6.58 -20.11 5.92
N ASP A 28 7.53 -21.00 5.62
CA ASP A 28 8.42 -21.64 6.62
C ASP A 28 9.26 -20.64 7.44
N GLN A 29 9.51 -19.45 6.89
CA GLN A 29 10.38 -18.42 7.47
C GLN A 29 9.62 -17.11 7.74
N CYS A 30 8.31 -17.19 7.95
CA CYS A 30 7.49 -16.02 8.22
C CYS A 30 7.74 -15.46 9.63
N CYS A 31 7.57 -14.14 9.79
CA CYS A 31 7.71 -13.46 11.08
C CYS A 31 6.58 -13.80 12.06
N GLU A 32 5.42 -14.17 11.53
CA GLU A 32 4.21 -14.51 12.28
C GLU A 32 3.50 -15.65 11.54
N GLY A 33 3.23 -16.74 12.25
CA GLY A 33 2.59 -17.93 11.67
C GLY A 33 1.17 -17.61 11.21
N ASN A 34 0.92 -17.68 9.90
CA ASN A 34 -0.41 -17.60 9.31
C ASN A 34 -0.70 -18.82 8.41
N PRO A 35 -1.42 -19.86 8.88
CA PRO A 35 -1.74 -21.02 8.04
C PRO A 35 -2.69 -20.66 6.89
N PHE A 36 -3.53 -19.62 7.03
CA PHE A 36 -4.52 -19.25 6.02
C PHE A 36 -3.89 -18.68 4.74
N TYR A 37 -2.69 -18.09 4.84
CA TYR A 37 -1.90 -17.65 3.67
C TYR A 37 -0.77 -18.62 3.31
N HIS A 38 -0.60 -19.71 4.06
CA HIS A 38 0.30 -20.80 3.69
C HIS A 38 -0.19 -21.45 2.38
N PRO A 39 0.69 -21.88 1.46
CA PRO A 39 0.29 -22.48 0.19
C PRO A 39 -0.64 -23.69 0.35
N ALA A 40 -0.51 -24.45 1.44
CA ALA A 40 -1.39 -25.58 1.76
C ALA A 40 -2.88 -25.21 1.82
N LEU A 41 -3.21 -24.00 2.30
CA LEU A 41 -4.60 -23.54 2.45
C LEU A 41 -4.97 -22.50 1.40
N LEU A 42 -4.08 -21.53 1.12
CA LEU A 42 -4.44 -20.43 0.23
C LEU A 42 -4.56 -20.87 -1.23
N ARG A 43 -3.77 -21.86 -1.68
CA ARG A 43 -3.89 -22.34 -3.06
C ARG A 43 -5.27 -22.98 -3.33
N PRO A 44 -5.75 -23.94 -2.53
CA PRO A 44 -7.13 -24.41 -2.63
C PRO A 44 -8.16 -23.27 -2.53
N ALA A 45 -7.95 -22.27 -1.65
CA ALA A 45 -8.85 -21.14 -1.54
C ALA A 45 -8.95 -20.35 -2.85
N LEU A 46 -7.83 -20.03 -3.48
CA LEU A 46 -7.80 -19.30 -4.75
C LEU A 46 -8.51 -20.09 -5.87
N ASP A 47 -8.31 -21.41 -5.90
CA ASP A 47 -8.88 -22.28 -6.92
C ASP A 47 -10.39 -22.47 -6.74
N LEU A 48 -10.88 -22.59 -5.49
CA LEU A 48 -12.24 -23.03 -5.17
C LEU A 48 -13.16 -21.92 -4.66
N LEU A 49 -12.61 -20.85 -4.07
CA LEU A 49 -13.36 -19.75 -3.43
C LEU A 49 -13.22 -18.41 -4.17
N ASP A 50 -12.32 -18.31 -5.16
CA ASP A 50 -12.23 -17.19 -6.09
C ASP A 50 -12.44 -17.63 -7.55
N PRO A 51 -13.65 -18.11 -7.93
CA PRO A 51 -13.92 -18.58 -9.29
C PRO A 51 -13.80 -17.47 -10.34
N ARG A 52 -13.79 -16.20 -9.93
CA ARG A 52 -13.67 -15.04 -10.83
C ARG A 52 -12.24 -14.47 -10.95
N SER A 53 -11.23 -15.10 -10.35
CA SER A 53 -9.82 -14.64 -10.40
C SER A 53 -9.65 -13.16 -9.99
N ARG A 54 -10.43 -12.72 -8.99
CA ARG A 54 -10.40 -11.34 -8.49
C ARG A 54 -9.20 -11.07 -7.59
N VAL A 55 -8.67 -12.11 -6.97
CA VAL A 55 -7.55 -11.99 -6.04
C VAL A 55 -6.27 -11.76 -6.82
N ARG A 56 -5.50 -10.75 -6.39
CA ARG A 56 -4.17 -10.43 -6.88
C ARG A 56 -3.15 -10.79 -5.81
N MET A 57 -2.09 -11.49 -6.18
CA MET A 57 -0.98 -11.76 -5.28
C MET A 57 0.05 -10.63 -5.40
N ILE A 58 0.21 -9.81 -4.36
CA ILE A 58 1.26 -8.79 -4.32
C ILE A 58 2.49 -9.38 -3.64
N GLU A 59 3.62 -9.28 -4.32
CA GLU A 59 4.88 -9.91 -3.91
C GLU A 59 5.90 -8.85 -3.51
N ALA A 60 6.54 -8.99 -2.36
CA ALA A 60 7.75 -8.24 -2.05
C ALA A 60 8.97 -9.12 -2.26
N ARG A 61 9.98 -8.60 -2.98
CA ARG A 61 11.22 -9.34 -3.28
C ARG A 61 12.47 -8.56 -2.86
N ALA A 62 13.49 -9.24 -2.37
CA ALA A 62 14.84 -8.69 -2.19
C ALA A 62 15.78 -9.38 -3.18
N GLY A 63 16.14 -8.68 -4.26
CA GLY A 63 16.70 -9.33 -5.45
C GLY A 63 15.72 -10.39 -5.96
N ASP A 64 16.19 -11.62 -6.14
CA ASP A 64 15.34 -12.72 -6.60
C ASP A 64 14.52 -13.40 -5.50
N ARG A 65 14.84 -13.16 -4.23
CA ARG A 65 14.21 -13.86 -3.10
C ARG A 65 12.83 -13.26 -2.80
N LEU A 66 11.82 -14.11 -2.65
CA LEU A 66 10.51 -13.70 -2.12
C LEU A 66 10.61 -13.45 -0.60
N ILE A 67 10.20 -12.25 -0.19
CA ILE A 67 10.30 -11.75 1.20
C ILE A 67 8.97 -11.28 1.76
N GLY A 68 7.95 -11.13 0.93
CA GLY A 68 6.59 -10.84 1.36
C GLY A 68 5.56 -11.28 0.34
N LEU A 69 4.38 -11.66 0.83
CA LEU A 69 3.24 -12.04 0.00
C LEU A 69 1.94 -11.58 0.66
N LEU A 70 1.14 -10.83 -0.10
CA LEU A 70 -0.15 -10.31 0.35
C LEU A 70 -1.21 -10.55 -0.75
N PRO A 71 -2.15 -11.48 -0.56
CA PRO A 71 -3.32 -11.60 -1.44
C PRO A 71 -4.25 -10.40 -1.19
N VAL A 72 -4.66 -9.73 -2.27
CA VAL A 72 -5.53 -8.55 -2.21
C VAL A 72 -6.65 -8.60 -3.23
N VAL A 73 -7.72 -7.84 -2.98
CA VAL A 73 -8.82 -7.62 -3.92
C VAL A 73 -9.07 -6.12 -4.08
N ALA A 74 -9.20 -5.68 -5.32
CA ALA A 74 -9.66 -4.31 -5.62
C ALA A 74 -11.16 -4.19 -5.30
N GLN A 75 -11.52 -3.12 -4.61
CA GLN A 75 -12.88 -2.81 -4.21
C GLN A 75 -13.32 -1.49 -4.86
N PRO A 76 -14.41 -1.48 -5.66
CA PRO A 76 -14.92 -0.26 -6.27
C PRO A 76 -15.64 0.66 -5.28
N ARG A 77 -15.98 0.14 -4.09
CA ARG A 77 -16.71 0.82 -3.03
C ARG A 77 -16.10 0.49 -1.68
N HIS A 78 -16.26 1.37 -0.71
CA HIS A 78 -15.94 1.14 0.69
C HIS A 78 -17.19 1.34 1.54
N ALA A 79 -17.66 0.27 2.19
CA ALA A 79 -19.00 0.23 2.78
C ALA A 79 -20.06 0.70 1.76
N ARG A 80 -20.85 1.72 2.10
CA ARG A 80 -21.88 2.29 1.21
C ARG A 80 -21.36 3.36 0.22
N TYR A 81 -20.09 3.77 0.32
CA TYR A 81 -19.55 4.90 -0.44
C TYR A 81 -18.76 4.45 -1.68
N PRO A 82 -18.83 5.18 -2.81
CA PRO A 82 -18.13 4.85 -4.05
C PRO A 82 -16.63 5.22 -4.01
N VAL A 83 -15.94 4.84 -2.92
CA VAL A 83 -14.51 5.09 -2.74
C VAL A 83 -13.74 3.82 -3.11
N ARG A 84 -12.96 3.92 -4.18
CA ARG A 84 -12.09 2.84 -4.64
C ARG A 84 -10.97 2.59 -3.63
N ASN A 85 -10.77 1.33 -3.29
CA ASN A 85 -9.74 0.90 -2.36
C ASN A 85 -9.28 -0.52 -2.70
N VAL A 86 -8.29 -1.01 -1.96
CA VAL A 86 -7.83 -2.40 -2.02
C VAL A 86 -7.87 -2.98 -0.62
N SER A 87 -8.22 -4.27 -0.50
CA SER A 87 -8.25 -4.94 0.81
C SER A 87 -7.49 -6.26 0.75
N ASN A 88 -6.86 -6.67 1.87
CA ASN A 88 -6.33 -8.02 1.98
C ASN A 88 -7.46 -9.04 1.80
N TRP A 89 -7.20 -10.12 1.08
CA TRP A 89 -8.24 -11.08 0.78
C TRP A 89 -8.48 -12.04 1.94
N VAL A 90 -9.65 -11.90 2.56
CA VAL A 90 -10.14 -12.75 3.63
C VAL A 90 -11.52 -13.27 3.21
N HIS A 91 -11.63 -14.59 3.03
CA HIS A 91 -12.91 -15.28 2.84
C HIS A 91 -13.44 -15.82 4.17
N ASP A 92 -14.65 -16.40 4.18
CA ASP A 92 -15.33 -16.85 5.41
C ASP A 92 -14.59 -17.97 6.18
N GLN A 93 -13.60 -18.59 5.55
CA GLN A 93 -12.76 -19.63 6.15
C GLN A 93 -11.35 -19.13 6.51
N CYS A 94 -11.08 -17.83 6.41
CA CYS A 94 -9.80 -17.20 6.75
C CYS A 94 -9.95 -16.38 8.04
N PHE A 95 -9.32 -16.82 9.12
CA PHE A 95 -9.47 -16.20 10.46
C PHE A 95 -8.32 -15.29 10.86
N PHE A 96 -7.30 -15.16 10.02
CA PHE A 96 -6.15 -14.29 10.25
C PHE A 96 -5.59 -13.76 8.92
N GLY A 97 -5.54 -12.44 8.78
CA GLY A 97 -5.31 -11.74 7.51
C GLY A 97 -3.91 -11.13 7.35
N ALA A 98 -2.99 -11.42 8.27
CA ALA A 98 -1.62 -10.91 8.21
C ALA A 98 -0.88 -11.41 6.96
N PRO A 99 -0.15 -10.57 6.22
CA PRO A 99 0.69 -11.04 5.11
C PRO A 99 1.76 -12.01 5.58
N LEU A 100 2.20 -12.89 4.69
CA LEU A 100 3.43 -13.63 4.95
C LEU A 100 4.60 -12.67 4.71
N LEU A 101 5.36 -12.34 5.76
CA LEU A 101 6.58 -11.54 5.67
C LEU A 101 7.75 -12.36 6.19
N ARG A 102 8.87 -12.35 5.49
CA ARG A 102 10.07 -13.06 5.93
C ARG A 102 10.61 -12.44 7.21
N LYS A 103 10.88 -13.29 8.21
CA LYS A 103 11.45 -12.89 9.50
C LYS A 103 12.75 -12.10 9.30
N GLY A 104 12.84 -10.92 9.91
CA GLY A 104 13.97 -10.00 9.79
C GLY A 104 13.96 -9.13 8.53
N GLN A 105 12.94 -9.21 7.67
CA GLN A 105 12.78 -8.40 6.47
C GLN A 105 11.40 -7.74 6.36
N GLU A 106 10.68 -7.64 7.48
CA GLU A 106 9.29 -7.17 7.56
C GLU A 106 9.14 -5.75 7.01
N ALA A 107 10.04 -4.83 7.39
CA ALA A 107 10.01 -3.44 6.94
C ALA A 107 10.32 -3.29 5.44
N ALA A 108 11.24 -4.10 4.91
CA ALA A 108 11.55 -4.12 3.48
C ALA A 108 10.39 -4.70 2.67
N ALA A 109 9.75 -5.75 3.20
CA ALA A 109 8.58 -6.34 2.58
C ALA A 109 7.42 -5.34 2.51
N TRP A 110 7.06 -4.66 3.59
CA TRP A 110 6.01 -3.64 3.57
C TRP A 110 6.30 -2.48 2.63
N ALA A 111 7.54 -1.99 2.60
CA ALA A 111 7.92 -0.91 1.68
C ALA A 111 7.66 -1.32 0.21
N HIS A 112 8.00 -2.56 -0.18
CA HIS A 112 7.75 -3.07 -1.53
C HIS A 112 6.26 -3.33 -1.81
N LEU A 113 5.51 -3.84 -0.84
CA LEU A 113 4.07 -4.06 -0.98
C LEU A 113 3.34 -2.71 -1.17
N LEU A 114 3.64 -1.72 -0.34
CA LEU A 114 3.03 -0.38 -0.43
C LEU A 114 3.42 0.35 -1.71
N ALA A 115 4.70 0.31 -2.11
CA ALA A 115 5.16 0.94 -3.35
C ALA A 115 4.45 0.36 -4.58
N GLN A 116 4.26 -0.96 -4.65
CA GLN A 116 3.50 -1.58 -5.75
C GLN A 116 2.03 -1.18 -5.75
N LEU A 117 1.41 -1.05 -4.58
CA LEU A 117 0.03 -0.59 -4.47
C LEU A 117 -0.11 0.89 -4.82
N ASP A 118 0.88 1.72 -4.51
CA ASP A 118 0.92 3.13 -4.90
C ASP A 118 1.02 3.29 -6.42
N ASP A 119 1.85 2.46 -7.07
CA ASP A 119 2.06 2.49 -8.52
C ASP A 119 0.92 1.77 -9.30
N ALA A 120 -0.02 1.11 -8.61
CA ALA A 120 -1.10 0.34 -9.20
C ALA A 120 -2.38 1.18 -9.45
N PRO A 121 -2.78 1.47 -10.72
CA PRO A 121 -3.97 2.27 -11.01
C PRO A 121 -5.29 1.65 -10.53
N TRP A 122 -5.29 0.35 -10.21
CA TRP A 122 -6.45 -0.38 -9.74
C TRP A 122 -6.64 -0.30 -8.21
N ALA A 123 -5.60 0.03 -7.43
CA ALA A 123 -5.60 -0.07 -5.97
C ALA A 123 -6.47 0.99 -5.25
N GLY A 124 -6.75 2.11 -5.91
CA GLY A 124 -7.58 3.18 -5.35
C GLY A 124 -6.83 4.04 -4.33
N HIS A 125 -7.51 4.49 -3.27
CA HIS A 125 -7.00 5.53 -2.36
C HIS A 125 -6.36 5.02 -1.06
N PHE A 126 -6.68 3.79 -0.65
CA PHE A 126 -6.15 3.22 0.59
C PHE A 126 -6.16 1.70 0.55
N LEU A 127 -5.29 1.11 1.37
CA LEU A 127 -5.25 -0.30 1.69
C LEU A 127 -6.03 -0.53 2.99
N HIS A 128 -7.07 -1.35 2.90
CA HIS A 128 -7.87 -1.81 4.02
C HIS A 128 -7.41 -3.19 4.48
N LEU A 129 -6.78 -3.25 5.65
CA LEU A 129 -6.34 -4.51 6.25
C LEU A 129 -7.36 -4.94 7.32
N THR A 130 -7.73 -6.21 7.31
CA THR A 130 -8.63 -6.80 8.31
C THR A 130 -8.08 -8.12 8.85
N ARG A 131 -8.43 -8.42 10.11
CA ARG A 131 -8.01 -9.62 10.85
C ARG A 131 -6.51 -9.69 11.15
N LEU A 132 -5.90 -8.57 11.54
CA LEU A 132 -4.48 -8.51 11.92
C LEU A 132 -4.33 -8.39 13.44
N ASP A 133 -3.26 -8.96 13.98
CA ASP A 133 -2.83 -8.71 15.34
C ASP A 133 -2.16 -7.32 15.42
N PRO A 134 -2.73 -6.33 16.14
CA PRO A 134 -2.15 -5.00 16.22
C PRO A 134 -0.81 -4.95 16.97
N ASP A 135 -0.48 -5.99 17.72
CA ASP A 135 0.75 -6.12 18.50
C ASP A 135 1.73 -7.11 17.83
N GLY A 136 1.35 -7.69 16.69
CA GLY A 136 2.17 -8.60 15.90
C GLY A 136 3.28 -7.91 15.10
N PRO A 137 4.35 -8.64 14.72
CA PRO A 137 5.51 -8.08 14.03
C PRO A 137 5.18 -7.50 12.65
N ALA A 138 4.18 -8.07 11.96
CA ALA A 138 3.72 -7.54 10.68
C ALA A 138 3.13 -6.12 10.83
N VAL A 139 2.31 -5.87 11.85
CA VAL A 139 1.73 -4.53 12.08
C VAL A 139 2.77 -3.56 12.62
N ALA A 140 3.69 -4.01 13.49
CA ALA A 140 4.79 -3.17 13.97
C ALA A 140 5.60 -2.61 12.79
N ALA A 141 6.05 -3.49 11.87
CA ALA A 141 6.78 -3.08 10.68
C ALA A 141 5.96 -2.20 9.72
N LEU A 142 4.64 -2.44 9.60
CA LEU A 142 3.75 -1.58 8.82
C LEU A 142 3.71 -0.16 9.40
N ARG A 143 3.53 -0.02 10.73
CA ARG A 143 3.49 1.27 11.41
C ARG A 143 4.82 2.01 11.25
N ASP A 144 5.94 1.32 11.39
CA ASP A 144 7.27 1.91 11.18
C ASP A 144 7.46 2.39 9.74
N CYS A 145 7.03 1.58 8.76
CA CYS A 145 7.05 1.97 7.34
C CYS A 145 6.19 3.20 7.09
N CYS A 146 4.97 3.24 7.64
CA CYS A 146 4.06 4.37 7.51
C CYS A 146 4.63 5.63 8.17
N ALA A 147 5.20 5.51 9.37
CA ALA A 147 5.82 6.64 10.08
C ALA A 147 6.99 7.23 9.28
N ARG A 148 7.87 6.37 8.75
CA ARG A 148 9.02 6.79 7.92
C ARG A 148 8.57 7.49 6.64
N GLU A 149 7.48 7.03 6.02
CA GLU A 149 6.90 7.61 4.80
C GLU A 149 5.92 8.75 5.08
N ARG A 150 5.64 9.10 6.34
CA ARG A 150 4.56 10.01 6.75
C ARG A 150 3.21 9.66 6.14
N ARG A 151 2.97 8.36 5.98
CA ARG A 151 1.73 7.80 5.45
C ARG A 151 0.71 7.70 6.58
N PRO A 152 -0.50 8.28 6.42
CA PRO A 152 -1.57 8.09 7.40
C PRO A 152 -1.95 6.61 7.54
N ILE A 153 -1.95 6.13 8.78
CA ILE A 153 -2.46 4.82 9.18
C ILE A 153 -3.45 4.98 10.33
N LYS A 154 -4.61 4.33 10.27
CA LYS A 154 -5.61 4.35 11.34
C LYS A 154 -6.12 2.95 11.66
N ILE A 155 -6.27 2.64 12.95
CA ILE A 155 -7.13 1.55 13.40
C ILE A 155 -8.57 2.03 13.29
N ILE A 156 -9.43 1.25 12.66
CA ILE A 156 -10.82 1.60 12.40
C ILE A 156 -11.81 0.72 13.17
N ASP A 157 -11.36 -0.47 13.58
CA ASP A 157 -12.10 -1.38 14.41
C ASP A 157 -11.13 -2.32 15.14
N ARG A 158 -11.51 -2.78 16.32
CA ARG A 158 -10.72 -3.67 17.18
C ARG A 158 -11.66 -4.49 18.05
N TYR A 159 -11.38 -5.78 18.14
CA TYR A 159 -12.00 -6.68 19.10
C TYR A 159 -10.97 -7.63 19.70
N GLU A 160 -11.35 -8.34 20.76
CA GLU A 160 -10.53 -9.38 21.37
C GLU A 160 -11.20 -10.74 21.23
N ARG A 161 -10.38 -11.79 21.12
CA ARG A 161 -10.83 -13.19 21.18
C ARG A 161 -9.91 -14.01 22.08
N ALA A 162 -10.41 -15.12 22.58
CA ALA A 162 -9.65 -16.01 23.44
C ALA A 162 -8.36 -16.50 22.78
N LEU A 163 -7.29 -16.54 23.56
CA LEU A 163 -5.98 -17.07 23.22
C LEU A 163 -5.56 -18.02 24.35
N LEU A 164 -4.92 -19.13 24.01
CA LEU A 164 -4.20 -19.95 24.97
C LEU A 164 -2.72 -19.63 24.83
N ARG A 165 -2.10 -19.05 25.87
CA ARG A 165 -0.65 -18.79 25.90
C ARG A 165 -0.19 -18.70 27.35
N SER A 166 0.45 -19.74 27.85
CA SER A 166 0.85 -19.82 29.26
C SER A 166 2.10 -20.67 29.45
N ASP A 167 2.86 -20.36 30.49
CA ASP A 167 3.99 -21.18 30.97
C ASP A 167 3.54 -22.25 31.99
N LEU A 168 2.25 -22.30 32.32
CA LEU A 168 1.67 -23.30 33.23
C LEU A 168 1.40 -24.62 32.50
N ASP A 169 1.55 -25.73 33.23
CA ASP A 169 0.98 -27.02 32.79
C ASP A 169 -0.56 -26.97 32.75
N ALA A 170 -1.17 -27.94 32.08
CA ALA A 170 -2.61 -27.92 31.84
C ALA A 170 -3.45 -27.95 33.13
N GLU A 171 -3.05 -28.72 34.14
CA GLU A 171 -3.82 -28.87 35.38
C GLU A 171 -3.71 -27.61 36.25
N THR A 172 -2.51 -27.04 36.35
CA THR A 172 -2.26 -25.77 37.04
C THR A 172 -3.00 -24.63 36.35
N TYR A 173 -2.98 -24.56 35.01
CA TYR A 173 -3.75 -23.59 34.24
C TYR A 173 -5.26 -23.76 34.48
N TRP A 174 -5.77 -24.99 34.38
CA TRP A 174 -7.18 -25.31 34.56
C TRP A 174 -7.70 -24.90 35.93
N THR A 175 -6.96 -25.23 36.99
CA THR A 175 -7.35 -24.91 38.36
C THR A 175 -7.25 -23.42 38.68
N THR A 176 -6.31 -22.71 38.06
CA THR A 176 -6.10 -21.26 38.21
C THR A 176 -7.19 -20.46 37.50
N HIS A 177 -7.50 -20.77 36.24
CA HIS A 177 -8.32 -19.91 35.39
C HIS A 177 -9.79 -20.33 35.29
N VAL A 178 -10.12 -21.60 35.55
CA VAL A 178 -11.50 -22.09 35.41
C VAL A 178 -12.18 -22.18 36.77
N ARG A 179 -13.27 -21.44 36.98
CA ARG A 179 -13.99 -21.37 38.28
C ARG A 179 -14.35 -22.76 38.83
N ALA A 180 -14.18 -22.97 40.14
CA ALA A 180 -14.45 -24.24 40.81
C ALA A 180 -15.85 -24.83 40.53
N LYS A 181 -16.88 -23.97 40.45
CA LYS A 181 -18.25 -24.39 40.07
C LYS A 181 -18.30 -24.99 38.66
N LYS A 182 -17.64 -24.36 37.68
CA LYS A 182 -17.55 -24.85 36.30
C LYS A 182 -16.77 -26.16 36.22
N ARG A 183 -15.64 -26.28 36.94
CA ARG A 183 -14.88 -27.54 37.02
C ARG A 183 -15.72 -28.70 37.60
N LYS A 184 -16.47 -28.45 38.67
CA LYS A 184 -17.37 -29.45 39.27
C LYS A 184 -18.47 -29.87 38.30
N GLU A 185 -19.05 -28.91 37.58
CA GLU A 185 -20.07 -29.20 36.57
C GLU A 185 -19.53 -30.04 35.42
N ILE A 186 -18.36 -29.70 34.88
CA ILE A 186 -17.73 -30.46 33.79
C ILE A 186 -17.43 -31.90 34.23
N ARG A 187 -16.91 -32.11 35.44
CA ARG A 187 -16.72 -33.45 35.99
C ARG A 187 -18.03 -34.23 36.11
N ARG A 188 -19.12 -33.56 36.50
CA ARG A 188 -20.47 -34.16 36.52
C ARG A 188 -20.94 -34.53 35.11
N LEU A 189 -20.70 -33.69 34.11
CA LEU A 189 -21.06 -33.97 32.72
C LEU A 189 -20.29 -35.16 32.15
N LEU A 190 -18.98 -35.25 32.40
CA LEU A 190 -18.15 -36.39 32.01
C LEU A 190 -18.63 -37.70 32.60
N ASN A 191 -18.91 -37.74 33.92
CA ASN A 191 -19.42 -38.94 34.56
C ASN A 191 -20.76 -39.38 33.97
N ARG A 192 -21.68 -38.44 33.71
CA ARG A 192 -22.98 -38.76 33.10
C ARG A 192 -22.89 -39.13 31.62
N LEU A 193 -21.86 -38.69 30.92
CA LEU A 193 -21.61 -39.09 29.54
C LEU A 193 -21.17 -40.55 29.48
N ALA A 194 -20.38 -41.01 30.46
CA ALA A 194 -19.97 -42.42 30.58
C ALA A 194 -21.14 -43.39 30.82
N ASP A 195 -22.30 -42.89 31.29
CA ASP A 195 -23.53 -43.69 31.38
C ASP A 195 -24.10 -44.07 29.99
N HIS A 196 -23.64 -43.42 28.91
CA HIS A 196 -24.09 -43.67 27.52
C HIS A 196 -23.17 -44.61 26.74
N GLY A 197 -22.07 -45.06 27.33
CA GLY A 197 -21.10 -45.95 26.69
C GLY A 197 -19.65 -45.62 27.04
N ALA A 198 -18.72 -46.38 26.45
CA ALA A 198 -17.29 -46.15 26.61
C ALA A 198 -16.86 -44.85 25.92
N VAL A 199 -16.49 -43.84 26.70
CA VAL A 199 -15.96 -42.56 26.20
C VAL A 199 -14.48 -42.71 25.90
N THR A 200 -14.08 -42.46 24.64
CA THR A 200 -12.67 -42.53 24.22
C THR A 200 -12.26 -41.24 23.50
N HIS A 201 -11.02 -40.84 23.72
CA HIS A 201 -10.44 -39.61 23.18
C HIS A 201 -9.33 -39.98 22.19
N HIS A 202 -9.38 -39.39 21.01
CA HIS A 202 -8.45 -39.69 19.91
C HIS A 202 -7.83 -38.40 19.40
N ARG A 203 -6.56 -38.49 19.03
CA ARG A 203 -5.86 -37.49 18.24
C ARG A 203 -5.49 -38.11 16.90
N LEU A 204 -5.59 -37.35 15.81
CA LEU A 204 -5.18 -37.83 14.49
C LEU A 204 -3.72 -38.27 14.54
N ASP A 205 -3.50 -39.54 14.23
CA ASP A 205 -2.17 -40.11 14.04
C ASP A 205 -1.71 -39.79 12.61
N PRO A 206 -0.48 -39.26 12.41
CA PRO A 206 0.07 -39.00 11.09
C PRO A 206 0.06 -40.21 10.13
N ALA A 207 0.04 -41.44 10.65
CA ALA A 207 -0.05 -42.67 9.86
C ALA A 207 -1.49 -43.08 9.46
N ARG A 208 -2.53 -42.38 9.95
CA ARG A 208 -3.94 -42.67 9.67
C ARG A 208 -4.47 -41.93 8.45
N ASP A 209 -5.59 -42.44 7.91
CA ASP A 209 -6.28 -41.87 6.76
C ASP A 209 -7.06 -40.58 7.11
N VAL A 210 -6.48 -39.42 6.77
CA VAL A 210 -7.07 -38.08 6.88
C VAL A 210 -8.42 -38.00 6.18
N ALA A 211 -8.65 -38.78 5.11
CA ALA A 211 -9.92 -38.75 4.38
C ALA A 211 -11.09 -39.26 5.24
N VAL A 212 -10.85 -40.28 6.08
CA VAL A 212 -11.85 -40.80 7.03
C VAL A 212 -12.23 -39.73 8.04
N TRP A 213 -11.24 -39.11 8.67
CA TRP A 213 -11.47 -38.04 9.66
C TRP A 213 -12.16 -36.83 9.05
N THR A 214 -11.81 -36.48 7.81
CA THR A 214 -12.45 -35.39 7.06
C THR A 214 -13.93 -35.69 6.80
N ARG A 215 -14.24 -36.89 6.33
CA ARG A 215 -15.63 -37.33 6.07
C ARG A 215 -16.44 -37.36 7.36
N ASP A 216 -15.88 -37.93 8.43
CA ASP A 216 -16.55 -38.04 9.72
C ASP A 216 -16.82 -36.63 10.30
N PHE A 217 -15.88 -35.69 10.18
CA PHE A 217 -16.07 -34.29 10.57
C PHE A 217 -17.20 -33.62 9.77
N LEU A 218 -17.19 -33.75 8.44
CA LEU A 218 -18.21 -33.15 7.57
C LEU A 218 -19.60 -33.73 7.87
N THR A 219 -19.69 -35.03 8.13
CA THR A 219 -20.94 -35.70 8.52
C THR A 219 -21.46 -35.12 9.84
N LEU A 220 -20.58 -35.00 10.84
CA LEU A 220 -20.93 -34.46 12.15
C LEU A 220 -21.36 -32.99 12.09
N GLU A 221 -20.64 -32.14 11.33
CA GLU A 221 -20.97 -30.72 11.19
C GLU A 221 -22.31 -30.52 10.46
N ALA A 222 -22.59 -31.34 9.43
CA ALA A 222 -23.85 -31.29 8.69
C ALA A 222 -25.05 -31.70 9.54
N SER A 223 -24.87 -32.63 10.49
CA SER A 223 -25.94 -33.06 11.41
C SER A 223 -26.25 -32.07 12.55
N GLY A 224 -25.37 -31.09 12.80
CA GLY A 224 -25.52 -30.14 13.92
C GLY A 224 -26.09 -28.78 13.53
N TRP A 225 -26.04 -27.83 14.48
CA TRP A 225 -26.63 -26.50 14.41
C TRP A 225 -26.22 -25.69 13.17
N LYS A 226 -24.96 -25.84 12.73
CA LYS A 226 -24.44 -25.18 11.52
C LYS A 226 -25.06 -25.72 10.23
N GLY A 227 -25.45 -27.01 10.23
CA GLY A 227 -26.22 -27.60 9.13
C GLY A 227 -27.61 -26.98 9.04
N GLN A 228 -28.26 -26.74 10.19
CA GLN A 228 -29.59 -26.12 10.27
C GLN A 228 -29.57 -24.63 9.89
N GLU A 229 -28.48 -23.91 10.19
CA GLU A 229 -28.29 -22.50 9.81
C GLU A 229 -27.76 -22.30 8.37
N GLY A 230 -27.42 -23.38 7.66
CA GLY A 230 -26.88 -23.33 6.30
C GLY A 230 -25.42 -22.85 6.21
N THR A 231 -24.72 -22.73 7.34
CA THR A 231 -23.32 -22.26 7.43
C THR A 231 -22.30 -23.39 7.53
N ALA A 232 -22.75 -24.65 7.55
CA ALA A 232 -21.89 -25.83 7.50
C ALA A 232 -20.98 -25.82 6.28
N LEU A 233 -19.77 -26.38 6.40
CA LEU A 233 -18.82 -26.51 5.28
C LEU A 233 -19.42 -27.32 4.12
N ASP A 234 -20.40 -28.17 4.43
CA ASP A 234 -21.11 -29.01 3.47
C ASP A 234 -22.17 -28.26 2.63
N SER A 235 -22.51 -27.02 2.99
CA SER A 235 -23.63 -26.27 2.40
C SER A 235 -23.37 -25.77 0.97
N ALA A 236 -22.10 -25.68 0.55
CA ALA A 236 -21.71 -25.30 -0.80
C ALA A 236 -20.59 -26.22 -1.33
N PRO A 237 -20.66 -26.72 -2.58
CA PRO A 237 -19.65 -27.62 -3.14
C PRO A 237 -18.21 -27.07 -3.08
N GLY A 238 -18.04 -25.77 -3.33
CA GLY A 238 -16.73 -25.11 -3.28
C GLY A 238 -16.11 -25.10 -1.87
N THR A 239 -16.92 -24.86 -0.85
CA THR A 239 -16.48 -24.83 0.56
C THR A 239 -16.10 -26.23 1.06
N ARG A 240 -16.89 -27.25 0.69
CA ARG A 240 -16.61 -28.66 1.02
C ARG A 240 -15.30 -29.15 0.39
N ALA A 241 -15.12 -28.85 -0.91
CA ALA A 241 -13.90 -29.19 -1.63
C ALA A 241 -12.69 -28.47 -1.02
N TYR A 242 -12.84 -27.18 -0.73
CA TYR A 242 -11.80 -26.37 -0.09
C TYR A 242 -11.35 -26.97 1.24
N PHE A 243 -12.31 -27.33 2.10
CA PHE A 243 -12.01 -27.94 3.39
C PHE A 243 -11.26 -29.26 3.23
N SER A 244 -11.76 -30.15 2.38
CA SER A 244 -11.16 -31.47 2.17
C SER A 244 -9.74 -31.38 1.60
N GLU A 245 -9.52 -30.52 0.59
CA GLU A 245 -8.20 -30.30 0.02
C GLU A 245 -7.24 -29.66 1.03
N SER A 246 -7.71 -28.67 1.80
CA SER A 246 -6.90 -27.99 2.82
C SER A 246 -6.44 -28.96 3.90
N LEU A 247 -7.30 -29.86 4.38
CA LEU A 247 -6.93 -30.88 5.37
C LEU A 247 -5.89 -31.84 4.81
N ALA A 248 -6.09 -32.35 3.59
CA ALA A 248 -5.13 -33.24 2.93
C ALA A 248 -3.77 -32.54 2.70
N HIS A 249 -3.78 -31.25 2.34
CA HIS A 249 -2.57 -30.47 2.12
C HIS A 249 -1.85 -30.16 3.43
N ALA A 250 -2.57 -29.73 4.45
CA ALA A 250 -2.03 -29.46 5.77
C ALA A 250 -1.42 -30.72 6.40
N ALA A 251 -2.05 -31.88 6.25
CA ALA A 251 -1.51 -33.15 6.74
C ALA A 251 -0.15 -33.49 6.10
N ARG A 252 -0.01 -33.29 4.78
CA ARG A 252 1.28 -33.51 4.07
C ARG A 252 2.39 -32.53 4.48
N GLN A 253 2.03 -31.43 5.14
CA GLN A 253 2.95 -30.41 5.62
C GLN A 253 3.10 -30.44 7.15
N ASP A 254 2.59 -31.47 7.83
CA ASP A 254 2.60 -31.58 9.30
C ASP A 254 1.93 -30.37 10.01
N MET A 255 0.98 -29.74 9.34
CA MET A 255 0.22 -28.59 9.83
C MET A 255 -1.14 -28.96 10.41
N LEU A 256 -1.62 -30.19 10.17
CA LEU A 256 -2.95 -30.63 10.61
C LEU A 256 -2.87 -31.28 11.99
N ASP A 257 -3.73 -30.82 12.88
CA ASP A 257 -3.99 -31.47 14.16
C ASP A 257 -5.50 -31.63 14.32
N MET A 258 -5.97 -32.84 14.65
CA MET A 258 -7.38 -33.09 14.87
C MET A 258 -7.60 -33.90 16.13
N LEU A 259 -8.64 -33.55 16.87
CA LEU A 259 -9.10 -34.26 18.06
C LEU A 259 -10.50 -34.82 17.81
N ARG A 260 -10.82 -35.92 18.51
CA ARG A 260 -12.11 -36.60 18.41
C ARG A 260 -12.48 -37.25 19.73
N ILE A 261 -13.74 -37.14 20.11
CA ILE A 261 -14.33 -37.86 21.25
C ILE A 261 -15.38 -38.82 20.72
N ASP A 262 -15.28 -40.07 21.14
CA ASP A 262 -16.20 -41.15 20.77
C ASP A 262 -16.96 -41.69 21.98
N VAL A 263 -18.21 -42.08 21.76
CA VAL A 263 -18.99 -42.93 22.67
C VAL A 263 -19.32 -44.23 21.94
N ASP A 264 -18.83 -45.36 22.45
CA ASP A 264 -18.96 -46.69 21.80
C ASP A 264 -18.52 -46.69 20.32
N GLY A 265 -17.48 -45.92 20.00
CA GLY A 265 -16.92 -45.80 18.65
C GLY A 265 -17.64 -44.83 17.70
N ARG A 266 -18.76 -44.20 18.14
CA ARG A 266 -19.42 -43.10 17.40
C ARG A 266 -18.81 -41.77 17.79
N ALA A 267 -18.35 -41.00 16.80
CA ALA A 267 -17.88 -39.62 16.99
C ALA A 267 -19.00 -38.72 17.51
N ILE A 268 -18.78 -38.11 18.68
CA ILE A 268 -19.70 -37.13 19.27
C ILE A 268 -19.14 -35.71 19.29
N ALA A 269 -17.82 -35.54 19.14
CA ALA A 269 -17.18 -34.25 18.99
C ALA A 269 -15.90 -34.39 18.17
N MET A 270 -15.62 -33.42 17.30
CA MET A 270 -14.40 -33.34 16.53
C MET A 270 -13.92 -31.89 16.45
N LEU A 271 -12.59 -31.73 16.49
CA LEU A 271 -11.92 -30.44 16.42
C LEU A 271 -10.82 -30.50 15.36
N VAL A 272 -10.74 -29.47 14.53
CA VAL A 272 -9.70 -29.27 13.52
C VAL A 272 -8.90 -28.05 13.89
N ASN A 273 -7.58 -28.24 13.97
CA ASN A 273 -6.60 -27.22 14.25
C ASN A 273 -5.61 -27.12 13.08
N PHE A 274 -5.18 -25.90 12.77
CA PHE A 274 -4.05 -25.68 11.86
C PHE A 274 -2.87 -25.09 12.60
N ARG A 275 -1.71 -25.71 12.41
CA ARG A 275 -0.43 -25.32 13.00
C ARG A 275 0.38 -24.54 11.98
N HIS A 276 1.11 -23.53 12.43
CA HIS A 276 2.12 -22.87 11.61
C HIS A 276 3.18 -22.19 12.48
N GLY A 277 4.45 -22.59 12.29
CA GLY A 277 5.52 -22.20 13.20
C GLY A 277 5.26 -22.70 14.62
N ARG A 278 5.45 -21.83 15.61
CA ARG A 278 5.19 -22.15 17.04
C ARG A 278 3.77 -21.81 17.49
N GLY A 279 2.85 -21.61 16.55
CA GLY A 279 1.46 -21.26 16.84
C GLY A 279 0.47 -22.21 16.20
N ALA A 280 -0.75 -22.21 16.72
CA ALA A 280 -1.87 -22.94 16.13
C ALA A 280 -3.17 -22.14 16.17
N TYR A 281 -4.13 -22.55 15.37
CA TYR A 281 -5.45 -21.92 15.22
C TYR A 281 -6.52 -23.00 15.38
N SER A 282 -7.35 -22.88 16.41
CA SER A 282 -8.55 -23.71 16.62
C SER A 282 -9.58 -23.34 15.56
N TYR A 283 -9.60 -24.12 14.46
CA TYR A 283 -10.22 -23.69 13.22
C TYR A 283 -11.70 -24.03 13.17
N LYS A 284 -12.04 -25.30 13.39
CA LYS A 284 -13.43 -25.79 13.27
C LYS A 284 -13.74 -26.86 14.29
N ILE A 285 -14.85 -26.66 14.99
CA ILE A 285 -15.44 -27.63 15.91
C ILE A 285 -16.81 -28.09 15.40
N ALA A 286 -17.09 -29.37 15.56
CA ALA A 286 -18.38 -30.01 15.33
C ALA A 286 -18.70 -30.97 16.48
N PHE A 287 -19.97 -31.08 16.85
CA PHE A 287 -20.42 -32.04 17.86
C PHE A 287 -21.84 -32.52 17.56
N ASP A 288 -22.16 -33.67 18.13
CA ASP A 288 -23.47 -34.32 18.01
C ASP A 288 -24.48 -33.69 18.98
N GLU A 289 -25.57 -33.15 18.44
CA GLU A 289 -26.57 -32.42 19.22
C GLU A 289 -27.32 -33.31 20.22
N ASP A 290 -27.42 -34.61 19.95
CA ASP A 290 -28.02 -35.57 20.89
C ASP A 290 -27.26 -35.60 22.23
N PHE A 291 -25.97 -35.25 22.18
CA PHE A 291 -25.07 -35.16 23.31
C PHE A 291 -24.85 -33.72 23.81
N ALA A 292 -25.52 -32.70 23.25
CA ALA A 292 -25.29 -31.29 23.60
C ALA A 292 -25.39 -31.01 25.11
N ARG A 293 -26.29 -31.70 25.82
CA ARG A 293 -26.48 -31.58 27.29
C ARG A 293 -25.25 -31.98 28.11
N TYR A 294 -24.26 -32.64 27.50
CA TYR A 294 -22.99 -33.04 28.11
C TYR A 294 -21.83 -32.10 27.76
N SER A 295 -22.11 -31.01 27.03
CA SER A 295 -21.12 -30.04 26.56
C SER A 295 -19.92 -30.64 25.80
N PRO A 296 -20.10 -31.50 24.77
CA PRO A 296 -18.97 -32.14 24.07
C PRO A 296 -17.96 -31.14 23.51
N GLY A 297 -18.43 -29.95 23.09
CA GLY A 297 -17.57 -28.86 22.64
C GLY A 297 -16.61 -28.31 23.71
N ILE A 298 -17.01 -28.29 24.98
CA ILE A 298 -16.09 -27.95 26.09
C ILE A 298 -15.11 -29.09 26.32
N LEU A 299 -15.58 -30.34 26.27
CA LEU A 299 -14.74 -31.50 26.57
C LEU A 299 -13.57 -31.61 25.61
N ILE A 300 -13.82 -31.44 24.31
CA ILE A 300 -12.76 -31.51 23.30
C ILE A 300 -11.79 -30.33 23.36
N GLU A 301 -12.24 -29.15 23.79
CA GLU A 301 -11.34 -28.01 24.03
C GLU A 301 -10.49 -28.16 25.30
N ILE A 302 -10.92 -28.99 26.27
CA ILE A 302 -10.07 -29.40 27.38
C ILE A 302 -8.95 -30.33 26.89
N ASP A 303 -9.27 -31.26 25.99
CA ASP A 303 -8.24 -32.10 25.36
C ASP A 303 -7.29 -31.26 24.53
N ASN A 304 -7.80 -30.26 23.82
CA ASN A 304 -7.01 -29.30 23.06
C ASN A 304 -6.06 -28.50 23.95
N LEU A 305 -6.57 -27.94 25.06
CA LEU A 305 -5.78 -27.23 26.05
C LEU A 305 -4.64 -28.11 26.60
N ARG A 306 -4.93 -29.37 26.96
CA ARG A 306 -3.91 -30.32 27.41
C ARG A 306 -2.89 -30.64 26.32
N ALA A 307 -3.34 -30.85 25.10
CA ALA A 307 -2.47 -31.16 23.97
C ALA A 307 -1.46 -30.05 23.65
N ILE A 308 -1.78 -28.80 24.02
CA ILE A 308 -0.91 -27.63 23.84
C ILE A 308 -0.01 -27.44 25.06
N LEU A 309 -0.57 -27.34 26.28
CA LEU A 309 0.19 -27.00 27.49
C LEU A 309 1.07 -28.15 28.00
N ASP A 310 0.62 -29.40 27.87
CA ASP A 310 1.41 -30.59 28.24
C ASP A 310 2.14 -31.19 27.01
N GLY A 311 2.08 -30.49 25.87
CA GLY A 311 2.75 -30.87 24.65
C GLY A 311 4.28 -30.76 24.75
N PRO A 312 5.01 -31.16 23.70
CA PRO A 312 6.46 -31.06 23.70
C PRO A 312 6.91 -29.60 23.80
N ALA A 313 7.75 -29.27 24.79
CA ALA A 313 8.27 -27.91 24.98
C ALA A 313 9.24 -27.46 23.87
N SER A 314 9.82 -28.41 23.13
CA SER A 314 10.79 -28.15 22.06
C SER A 314 10.62 -29.10 20.88
N GLY A 315 11.27 -28.78 19.76
CA GLY A 315 11.16 -29.53 18.51
C GLY A 315 10.08 -29.00 17.56
N PRO A 316 9.88 -29.68 16.41
CA PRO A 316 9.02 -29.20 15.33
C PRO A 316 7.54 -29.15 15.73
N HIS A 317 7.13 -29.95 16.73
CA HIS A 317 5.76 -29.99 17.22
C HIS A 317 5.52 -29.15 18.48
N ALA A 318 6.46 -28.30 18.90
CA ALA A 318 6.25 -27.40 20.02
C ALA A 318 5.33 -26.23 19.64
N LEU A 319 4.40 -25.88 20.52
CA LEU A 319 3.49 -24.75 20.36
C LEU A 319 3.63 -23.81 21.56
N ASP A 320 3.79 -22.52 21.29
CA ASP A 320 3.81 -21.45 22.30
C ASP A 320 2.41 -20.89 22.58
N TRP A 321 1.51 -21.00 21.62
CA TRP A 321 0.16 -20.44 21.72
C TRP A 321 -0.83 -21.11 20.77
N MET A 322 -2.11 -20.99 21.10
CA MET A 322 -3.22 -21.28 20.19
C MET A 322 -4.27 -20.18 20.18
N ASP A 323 -4.65 -19.74 18.99
CA ASP A 323 -5.70 -18.77 18.73
C ASP A 323 -7.06 -19.47 18.57
N SER A 324 -8.09 -19.04 19.31
CA SER A 324 -9.41 -19.69 19.29
C SER A 324 -10.16 -19.50 17.97
N CYS A 325 -9.78 -18.51 17.15
CA CYS A 325 -10.53 -18.04 15.99
C CYS A 325 -12.00 -17.64 16.27
N ALA A 326 -12.42 -17.64 17.53
CA ALA A 326 -13.80 -17.42 17.91
C ALA A 326 -14.20 -15.95 17.71
N ALA A 327 -15.51 -15.74 17.58
CA ALA A 327 -16.08 -14.41 17.69
C ALA A 327 -15.84 -13.85 19.12
N PRO A 328 -15.90 -12.51 19.30
CA PRO A 328 -15.88 -11.90 20.63
C PRO A 328 -16.98 -12.47 21.54
N ASP A 329 -16.73 -12.47 22.85
CA ASP A 329 -17.67 -12.88 23.90
C ASP A 329 -18.19 -14.32 23.74
N HIS A 330 -17.37 -15.21 23.17
CA HIS A 330 -17.80 -16.56 22.86
C HIS A 330 -18.03 -17.38 24.15
N PRO A 331 -19.27 -17.85 24.40
CA PRO A 331 -19.72 -18.26 25.74
C PRO A 331 -18.99 -19.48 26.32
N MET A 332 -18.37 -20.27 25.44
CA MET A 332 -17.67 -21.50 25.79
C MET A 332 -16.19 -21.25 26.11
N ILE A 333 -15.42 -20.82 25.10
CA ILE A 333 -13.96 -20.72 25.12
C ILE A 333 -13.44 -19.61 26.05
N ASP A 334 -14.16 -18.48 26.15
CA ASP A 334 -13.75 -17.35 26.99
C ASP A 334 -13.69 -17.69 28.47
N GLY A 335 -14.46 -18.70 28.89
CA GLY A 335 -14.48 -19.19 30.26
C GLY A 335 -13.56 -20.36 30.53
N ILE A 336 -12.69 -20.75 29.58
CA ILE A 336 -11.65 -21.78 29.79
C ILE A 336 -10.26 -21.34 29.33
N TRP A 337 -10.15 -20.38 28.41
CA TRP A 337 -8.88 -19.75 28.02
C TRP A 337 -8.85 -18.32 28.55
N ALA A 338 -7.80 -17.98 29.29
CA ALA A 338 -7.69 -16.72 30.03
C ALA A 338 -7.07 -15.59 29.20
N GLU A 339 -6.09 -15.90 28.35
CA GLU A 339 -5.42 -14.88 27.56
C GLU A 339 -6.32 -14.36 26.44
N ARG A 340 -6.01 -13.15 25.96
CA ARG A 340 -6.74 -12.49 24.88
C ARG A 340 -5.78 -12.08 23.79
N ARG A 341 -6.20 -12.29 22.54
CA ARG A 341 -5.54 -11.75 21.36
C ARG A 341 -6.40 -10.64 20.79
N SER A 342 -5.77 -9.49 20.58
CA SER A 342 -6.42 -8.41 19.87
C SER A 342 -6.42 -8.68 18.37
N ILE A 343 -7.54 -8.38 17.71
CA ILE A 343 -7.68 -8.42 16.26
C ILE A 343 -8.20 -7.06 15.81
N ALA A 344 -7.54 -6.48 14.81
CA ALA A 344 -7.80 -5.11 14.37
C ALA A 344 -7.94 -4.99 12.86
N GLN A 345 -8.63 -3.92 12.49
CA GLN A 345 -8.73 -3.45 11.12
C GLN A 345 -7.96 -2.14 10.97
N PHE A 346 -7.21 -2.02 9.88
CA PHE A 346 -6.42 -0.84 9.55
C PHE A 346 -6.86 -0.23 8.23
N ARG A 347 -6.67 1.09 8.11
CA ARG A 347 -6.62 1.81 6.83
C ARG A 347 -5.27 2.47 6.71
N VAL A 348 -4.61 2.21 5.60
CA VAL A 348 -3.32 2.77 5.23
C VAL A 348 -3.53 3.58 3.96
N ALA A 349 -3.26 4.88 3.98
CA ALA A 349 -3.38 5.71 2.78
C ALA A 349 -2.48 5.15 1.67
N LEU A 350 -2.99 5.04 0.45
CA LEU A 350 -2.18 4.71 -0.73
C LEU A 350 -1.86 5.97 -1.51
N GLY A 351 -0.73 5.93 -2.19
CA GLY A 351 -0.16 7.04 -2.92
C GLY A 351 0.97 7.81 -2.22
N GLY A 352 1.39 7.38 -1.03
CA GLY A 352 2.47 8.01 -0.26
C GLY A 352 2.22 9.50 0.07
N PRO A 353 3.25 10.22 0.54
CA PRO A 353 3.22 11.68 0.59
C PRO A 353 3.24 12.25 -0.84
N ALA A 354 2.38 13.23 -1.14
CA ALA A 354 2.33 13.86 -2.46
C ALA A 354 3.67 14.48 -2.88
N TYR A 355 4.35 15.14 -1.94
CA TYR A 355 5.67 15.73 -2.15
C TYR A 355 6.79 14.73 -1.83
N PRO A 356 7.82 14.56 -2.68
CA PRO A 356 8.14 15.43 -3.82
C PRO A 356 7.64 14.96 -5.19
N ASP A 357 7.09 13.75 -5.31
CA ASP A 357 7.11 13.03 -6.59
C ASP A 357 5.77 13.02 -7.35
N ARG A 358 4.68 13.53 -6.75
CA ARG A 358 3.34 13.46 -7.33
C ARG A 358 2.72 14.85 -7.50
N PRO A 359 2.11 15.12 -8.66
CA PRO A 359 1.28 16.29 -8.82
C PRO A 359 0.13 16.28 -7.82
N GLN A 360 -0.16 17.42 -7.21
CA GLN A 360 -1.18 17.51 -6.17
C GLN A 360 -1.95 18.81 -6.23
N HIS A 361 -3.28 18.72 -6.21
CA HIS A 361 -4.16 19.87 -6.00
C HIS A 361 -4.02 20.41 -4.58
N LEU A 362 -3.90 21.72 -4.48
CA LEU A 362 -3.78 22.52 -3.28
C LEU A 362 -4.76 23.71 -3.37
N THR A 363 -4.95 24.40 -2.25
CA THR A 363 -5.74 25.65 -2.18
C THR A 363 -4.95 26.72 -1.45
N HIS A 364 -5.13 27.99 -1.81
CA HIS A 364 -4.43 29.13 -1.22
C HIS A 364 -5.35 30.35 -1.06
N ARG A 365 -4.88 31.38 -0.34
CA ARG A 365 -5.63 32.61 -0.02
C ARG A 365 -5.11 33.85 -0.74
N LEU A 366 -4.31 33.68 -1.80
CA LEU A 366 -3.70 34.79 -2.55
C LEU A 366 -4.60 35.31 -3.69
N ALA A 367 -5.74 34.69 -3.95
CA ALA A 367 -6.72 35.21 -4.90
C ALA A 367 -7.20 36.60 -4.44
N GLY A 368 -7.12 37.59 -5.31
CA GLY A 368 -7.44 38.99 -4.98
C GLY A 368 -6.34 39.75 -4.23
N HIS A 369 -5.14 39.19 -4.06
CA HIS A 369 -4.04 39.89 -3.40
C HIS A 369 -3.64 41.18 -4.17
N PRO A 370 -3.46 42.35 -3.51
CA PRO A 370 -3.22 43.63 -4.19
C PRO A 370 -1.99 43.64 -5.12
N LEU A 371 -0.89 43.00 -4.70
CA LEU A 371 0.32 42.85 -5.51
C LEU A 371 0.12 41.99 -6.77
N LEU A 372 -0.91 41.15 -6.83
CA LEU A 372 -1.15 40.24 -7.95
C LEU A 372 -2.27 40.75 -8.86
N SER A 373 -2.66 42.03 -8.71
CA SER A 373 -3.61 42.71 -9.60
C SER A 373 -2.93 43.15 -10.89
N LEU A 374 -3.65 43.17 -12.02
CA LEU A 374 -3.10 43.59 -13.31
C LEU A 374 -2.40 44.97 -13.27
N PRO A 375 -2.95 46.01 -12.59
CA PRO A 375 -2.24 47.29 -12.46
C PRO A 375 -0.91 47.17 -11.70
N ALA A 376 -0.88 46.48 -10.56
CA ALA A 376 0.34 46.28 -9.78
C ALA A 376 1.40 45.47 -10.54
N LEU A 377 0.97 44.49 -11.34
CA LEU A 377 1.86 43.70 -12.19
C LEU A 377 2.43 44.52 -13.35
N ALA A 378 1.64 45.41 -13.96
CA ALA A 378 2.13 46.31 -15.00
C ALA A 378 3.19 47.28 -14.44
N GLU A 379 2.96 47.83 -13.25
CA GLU A 379 3.93 48.71 -12.57
C GLU A 379 5.19 47.96 -12.13
N LEU A 380 5.07 46.73 -11.64
CA LEU A 380 6.23 45.88 -11.35
C LEU A 380 7.06 45.68 -12.61
N ALA A 381 6.40 45.30 -13.71
CA ALA A 381 7.03 45.00 -14.98
C ALA A 381 7.84 46.18 -15.54
N GLU A 382 7.35 47.41 -15.39
CA GLU A 382 8.04 48.64 -15.81
C GLU A 382 9.33 48.94 -15.03
N ARG A 383 9.46 48.43 -13.80
CA ARG A 383 10.64 48.65 -12.95
C ARG A 383 11.60 47.46 -12.95
N MET A 384 11.21 46.32 -13.51
CA MET A 384 12.06 45.13 -13.59
C MET A 384 13.13 45.26 -14.69
N PRO A 385 14.32 44.65 -14.52
CA PRO A 385 15.31 44.58 -15.59
C PRO A 385 14.73 43.88 -16.83
N PRO A 386 15.00 44.36 -18.06
CA PRO A 386 14.46 43.76 -19.28
C PRO A 386 14.73 42.26 -19.44
N ALA A 387 15.88 41.76 -18.95
CA ALA A 387 16.24 40.34 -19.00
C ALA A 387 15.37 39.43 -18.10
N SER A 388 14.66 40.01 -17.13
CA SER A 388 13.76 39.30 -16.20
C SER A 388 12.33 39.24 -16.72
N VAL A 389 12.06 39.68 -17.94
CA VAL A 389 10.72 39.69 -18.52
C VAL A 389 10.74 39.03 -19.88
N GLU A 390 9.80 38.12 -20.11
CA GLU A 390 9.55 37.49 -21.40
C GLU A 390 8.11 37.78 -21.83
N TYR A 391 7.87 38.13 -23.10
CA TYR A 391 6.51 38.26 -23.63
C TYR A 391 6.46 37.90 -25.12
N ASN A 392 5.38 37.26 -25.53
CA ASN A 392 5.19 36.66 -26.85
C ASN A 392 3.70 36.73 -27.27
N ARG A 393 3.37 36.51 -28.55
CA ARG A 393 1.98 36.18 -28.96
C ARG A 393 1.50 34.89 -28.27
N GLY A 394 0.21 34.82 -27.95
CA GLY A 394 -0.43 33.76 -27.16
C GLY A 394 -1.09 32.64 -27.98
N ASP A 395 -1.27 32.86 -29.30
CA ASP A 395 -1.85 31.90 -30.24
C ASP A 395 -0.77 31.02 -30.93
N LEU A 396 0.14 30.46 -30.14
CA LEU A 396 1.27 29.69 -30.66
C LEU A 396 0.94 28.19 -30.80
N PRO A 397 1.44 27.51 -31.86
CA PRO A 397 1.40 26.06 -31.96
C PRO A 397 2.17 25.42 -30.79
N ILE A 398 1.68 24.28 -30.29
CA ILE A 398 2.26 23.54 -29.15
C ILE A 398 3.76 23.22 -29.35
N GLY A 399 4.27 23.15 -30.58
CA GLY A 399 5.65 22.75 -30.92
C GLY A 399 6.63 23.87 -31.32
N ILE A 400 6.34 25.16 -31.10
CA ILE A 400 7.21 26.25 -31.58
C ILE A 400 8.54 26.33 -30.80
N ARG A 401 9.64 26.66 -31.51
CA ARG A 401 10.95 26.94 -30.91
C ARG A 401 10.98 28.35 -30.32
N ALA A 402 11.62 28.54 -29.17
CA ALA A 402 11.63 29.82 -28.46
C ALA A 402 12.17 30.99 -29.30
N GLU A 403 13.16 30.71 -30.15
CA GLU A 403 13.79 31.70 -31.05
C GLU A 403 12.86 32.22 -32.16
N GLU A 404 11.77 31.51 -32.46
CA GLU A 404 10.87 31.78 -33.58
C GLU A 404 9.60 32.54 -33.16
N THR A 405 9.55 33.01 -31.92
CA THR A 405 8.36 33.63 -31.35
C THR A 405 8.28 35.13 -31.70
N PRO A 406 7.27 35.61 -32.45
CA PRO A 406 7.21 37.00 -32.90
C PRO A 406 6.84 37.98 -31.77
N ALA A 407 7.50 39.15 -31.76
CA ALA A 407 7.20 40.26 -30.84
C ALA A 407 5.88 40.98 -31.21
N ASN A 408 5.16 41.50 -30.20
CA ASN A 408 3.84 42.13 -30.38
C ASN A 408 3.88 43.66 -30.67
N GLY A 409 5.05 44.31 -30.55
CA GLY A 409 5.25 45.73 -30.82
C GLY A 409 4.78 46.71 -29.74
N LEU A 410 4.34 46.23 -28.56
CA LEU A 410 3.89 47.05 -27.43
C LEU A 410 4.97 47.17 -26.34
N SER A 411 4.93 48.22 -25.52
CA SER A 411 5.70 48.20 -24.27
C SER A 411 5.16 47.10 -23.34
N LEU A 412 5.97 46.66 -22.38
CA LEU A 412 5.58 45.61 -21.46
C LEU A 412 4.39 46.00 -20.57
N GLY A 413 4.42 47.21 -20.03
CA GLY A 413 3.30 47.75 -19.24
C GLY A 413 2.02 47.83 -20.08
N GLU A 414 2.12 48.25 -21.34
CA GLU A 414 0.97 48.24 -22.27
C GLU A 414 0.51 46.82 -22.60
N THR A 415 1.42 45.87 -22.78
CA THR A 415 1.10 44.45 -23.01
C THR A 415 0.28 43.88 -21.85
N ILE A 416 0.66 44.17 -20.60
CA ILE A 416 -0.07 43.69 -19.42
C ILE A 416 -1.42 44.42 -19.30
N ARG A 417 -1.46 45.75 -19.49
CA ARG A 417 -2.70 46.54 -19.41
C ARG A 417 -3.72 46.17 -20.49
N THR A 418 -3.27 45.68 -21.64
CA THR A 418 -4.12 45.29 -22.78
C THR A 418 -4.20 43.78 -22.99
N ILE A 419 -3.80 42.98 -21.99
CA ILE A 419 -3.67 41.51 -22.10
C ILE A 419 -4.98 40.81 -22.45
N GLU A 420 -6.13 41.44 -22.19
CA GLU A 420 -7.44 40.90 -22.55
C GLU A 420 -7.63 40.76 -24.07
N SER A 421 -7.05 41.67 -24.87
CA SER A 421 -7.34 41.79 -26.30
C SER A 421 -6.12 41.68 -27.21
N ASN A 422 -4.90 41.75 -26.67
CA ASN A 422 -3.68 41.76 -27.49
C ASN A 422 -3.14 40.36 -27.84
N GLY A 423 -3.85 39.30 -27.43
CA GLY A 423 -3.50 37.91 -27.74
C GLY A 423 -2.05 37.57 -27.39
N SER A 424 -1.55 38.04 -26.23
CA SER A 424 -0.17 37.86 -25.79
C SER A 424 -0.08 37.01 -24.52
N TRP A 425 1.14 36.59 -24.21
CA TRP A 425 1.53 35.97 -22.96
C TRP A 425 2.77 36.69 -22.43
N ALA A 426 2.82 36.95 -21.13
CA ALA A 426 3.95 37.60 -20.46
C ALA A 426 4.33 36.82 -19.20
N VAL A 427 5.64 36.79 -18.91
CA VAL A 427 6.22 36.24 -17.69
C VAL A 427 7.14 37.25 -17.05
N LEU A 428 6.89 37.51 -15.78
CA LEU A 428 7.79 38.23 -14.89
C LEU A 428 8.60 37.17 -14.14
N LYS A 429 9.91 37.10 -14.42
CA LYS A 429 10.84 36.12 -13.85
C LYS A 429 11.61 36.72 -12.69
N HIS A 430 11.88 35.91 -11.68
CA HIS A 430 12.67 36.31 -10.51
C HIS A 430 12.07 37.53 -9.80
N VAL A 431 10.75 37.52 -9.59
CA VAL A 431 10.04 38.66 -9.00
C VAL A 431 10.45 38.89 -7.54
N GLU A 432 11.01 37.89 -6.86
CA GLU A 432 11.56 37.99 -5.51
C GLU A 432 12.76 38.94 -5.38
N ARG A 433 13.28 39.48 -6.50
CA ARG A 433 14.25 40.58 -6.47
C ARG A 433 13.62 41.91 -6.08
N ASP A 434 12.31 42.06 -6.26
CA ASP A 434 11.55 43.18 -5.69
C ASP A 434 11.19 42.86 -4.22
N PRO A 435 11.47 43.76 -3.26
CA PRO A 435 11.25 43.49 -1.83
C PRO A 435 9.82 43.07 -1.47
N ALA A 436 8.79 43.62 -2.13
CA ALA A 436 7.41 43.31 -1.81
C ALA A 436 7.04 41.88 -2.23
N TYR A 437 7.53 41.46 -3.40
CA TYR A 437 7.31 40.11 -3.92
C TYR A 437 8.24 39.08 -3.25
N ALA A 438 9.41 39.51 -2.74
CA ALA A 438 10.28 38.69 -1.89
C ALA A 438 9.57 38.28 -0.60
N ALA A 439 8.90 39.24 0.06
CA ALA A 439 8.09 38.98 1.24
C ALA A 439 6.92 38.04 0.93
N LEU A 440 6.22 38.26 -0.20
CA LEU A 440 5.14 37.40 -0.64
C LEU A 440 5.58 35.95 -0.90
N LEU A 441 6.73 35.75 -1.57
CA LEU A 441 7.32 34.42 -1.77
C LEU A 441 7.71 33.78 -0.44
N HIS A 442 8.33 34.56 0.45
CA HIS A 442 8.73 34.09 1.77
C HIS A 442 7.53 33.54 2.53
N ASP A 443 6.49 34.34 2.74
CA ASP A 443 5.30 33.95 3.49
C ASP A 443 4.64 32.70 2.90
N ALA A 444 4.51 32.63 1.57
CA ALA A 444 3.92 31.47 0.89
C ALA A 444 4.74 30.17 1.09
N LEU A 445 6.07 30.25 1.11
CA LEU A 445 6.94 29.09 1.34
C LEU A 445 7.05 28.73 2.83
N GLU A 446 6.86 29.69 3.75
CA GLU A 446 6.94 29.44 5.18
C GLU A 446 5.87 28.46 5.67
N ASP A 447 4.65 28.54 5.11
CA ASP A 447 3.54 27.63 5.42
C ASP A 447 3.85 26.15 5.11
N ILE A 448 4.65 25.89 4.07
CA ILE A 448 4.98 24.53 3.61
C ILE A 448 6.37 24.05 4.03
N ARG A 449 7.24 24.92 4.55
CA ARG A 449 8.62 24.58 4.92
C ARG A 449 8.74 23.35 5.81
N PRO A 450 7.94 23.16 6.89
CA PRO A 450 8.08 21.99 7.75
C PRO A 450 7.87 20.67 6.99
N ILE A 451 6.99 20.66 6.00
CA ILE A 451 6.70 19.49 5.16
C ILE A 451 7.88 19.22 4.22
N VAL A 452 8.37 20.27 3.55
CA VAL A 452 9.45 20.20 2.56
C VAL A 452 10.78 19.85 3.21
N GLU A 453 11.18 20.55 4.28
CA GLU A 453 12.48 20.34 4.93
C GLU A 453 12.62 18.95 5.50
N ALA A 454 11.54 18.46 6.08
CA ALA A 454 11.54 17.15 6.66
C ALA A 454 11.52 16.04 5.57
N SER A 455 11.13 16.34 4.33
CA SER A 455 11.12 15.38 3.21
C SER A 455 12.41 15.43 2.36
N THR A 456 12.77 16.61 1.85
CA THR A 456 13.88 16.80 0.89
C THR A 456 15.05 17.64 1.41
N GLY A 457 15.02 18.01 2.69
CA GLY A 457 15.97 18.94 3.28
C GLY A 457 15.68 20.41 2.92
N PRO A 458 16.63 21.33 3.18
CA PRO A 458 16.40 22.76 3.03
C PRO A 458 15.96 23.13 1.62
N MET A 459 15.08 24.13 1.52
CA MET A 459 14.71 24.76 0.25
C MET A 459 15.89 25.58 -0.27
N LEU A 460 16.48 25.13 -1.37
CA LEU A 460 17.58 25.81 -2.07
C LEU A 460 16.99 26.66 -3.21
N HIS A 461 17.64 27.76 -3.60
CA HIS A 461 17.25 28.56 -4.78
C HIS A 461 15.73 28.83 -4.84
N ARG A 462 15.23 29.56 -3.85
CA ARG A 462 13.81 29.96 -3.78
C ARG A 462 13.58 31.09 -4.77
N GLU A 463 12.70 30.89 -5.73
CA GLU A 463 12.45 31.84 -6.82
C GLU A 463 10.93 31.94 -7.09
N ALA A 464 10.53 33.04 -7.71
CA ALA A 464 9.14 33.30 -8.05
C ALA A 464 8.97 33.81 -9.48
N PHE A 465 7.88 33.38 -10.11
CA PHE A 465 7.49 33.75 -11.46
C PHE A 465 6.01 34.13 -11.51
N ILE A 466 5.66 35.14 -12.31
CA ILE A 466 4.26 35.52 -12.52
C ILE A 466 3.94 35.38 -14.00
N PHE A 467 2.90 34.60 -14.31
CA PHE A 467 2.41 34.35 -15.66
C PHE A 467 1.14 35.15 -15.89
N ILE A 468 1.09 35.92 -16.97
CA ILE A 468 -0.03 36.80 -17.33
C ILE A 468 -0.37 36.46 -18.79
N SER A 469 -1.61 36.06 -19.06
CA SER A 469 -1.96 35.49 -20.37
C SER A 469 -3.32 35.98 -20.86
N SER A 470 -3.41 36.22 -22.16
CA SER A 470 -4.69 36.37 -22.85
C SER A 470 -5.56 35.09 -22.76
N PRO A 471 -6.87 35.21 -23.03
CA PRO A 471 -7.77 34.07 -23.19
C PRO A 471 -7.22 33.01 -24.15
N ASN A 472 -7.48 31.74 -23.85
CA ASN A 472 -7.17 30.55 -24.66
C ASN A 472 -5.68 30.28 -24.94
N SER A 473 -4.76 31.04 -24.33
CA SER A 473 -3.32 30.79 -24.48
C SER A 473 -2.91 29.41 -23.97
N VAL A 474 -1.92 28.81 -24.64
CA VAL A 474 -1.34 27.51 -24.28
C VAL A 474 0.13 27.67 -23.95
N THR A 475 0.55 27.15 -22.80
CA THR A 475 1.96 26.92 -22.52
C THR A 475 2.34 25.53 -23.05
N PRO A 476 3.31 25.43 -23.97
CA PRO A 476 3.76 24.17 -24.58
C PRO A 476 4.12 23.06 -23.59
N PHE A 477 4.27 21.84 -24.12
CA PHE A 477 4.74 20.70 -23.34
C PHE A 477 6.20 20.89 -22.90
N HIS A 478 6.46 20.89 -21.59
CA HIS A 478 7.76 21.18 -20.99
C HIS A 478 7.96 20.46 -19.66
N MET A 479 9.17 20.59 -19.09
CA MET A 479 9.49 20.16 -17.73
C MET A 479 10.32 21.23 -17.02
N ASP A 480 10.16 21.32 -15.70
CA ASP A 480 10.88 22.30 -14.88
C ASP A 480 12.02 21.65 -14.07
N PRO A 481 13.12 22.38 -13.82
CA PRO A 481 14.15 21.92 -12.88
C PRO A 481 13.69 22.00 -11.42
N GLU A 482 12.83 22.95 -11.06
CA GLU A 482 12.43 23.16 -9.67
C GLU A 482 11.25 22.29 -9.25
N HIS A 483 11.07 22.15 -7.94
CA HIS A 483 9.73 21.93 -7.40
C HIS A 483 8.96 23.21 -7.61
N ASN A 484 7.73 23.12 -8.08
CA ASN A 484 6.92 24.27 -8.43
C ASN A 484 5.52 24.14 -7.83
N ILE A 485 5.02 25.18 -7.17
CA ILE A 485 3.59 25.30 -6.89
C ILE A 485 3.06 26.46 -7.74
N LEU A 486 2.19 26.14 -8.68
CA LEU A 486 1.51 27.13 -9.52
C LEU A 486 0.18 27.50 -8.86
N LEU A 487 0.09 28.73 -8.36
CA LEU A 487 -1.08 29.30 -7.68
C LEU A 487 -1.92 30.14 -8.65
N GLN A 488 -3.20 29.81 -8.78
CA GLN A 488 -4.10 30.50 -9.69
C GLN A 488 -4.72 31.74 -9.03
N ILE A 489 -4.47 32.91 -9.59
CA ILE A 489 -4.91 34.19 -9.03
C ILE A 489 -6.16 34.73 -9.74
N MET A 490 -6.18 34.65 -11.06
CA MET A 490 -7.24 35.20 -11.91
C MET A 490 -7.49 34.28 -13.11
N GLY A 491 -8.76 34.18 -13.51
CA GLY A 491 -9.21 33.30 -14.60
C GLY A 491 -9.10 31.83 -14.25
N ASP A 492 -9.41 30.99 -15.21
CA ASP A 492 -9.39 29.53 -15.08
C ASP A 492 -8.33 28.94 -16.00
N LYS A 493 -7.74 27.80 -15.60
CA LYS A 493 -6.83 27.03 -16.46
C LYS A 493 -6.81 25.55 -16.12
N VAL A 494 -6.22 24.76 -16.99
CA VAL A 494 -5.99 23.33 -16.77
C VAL A 494 -4.49 23.06 -16.88
N MET A 495 -3.91 22.56 -15.79
CA MET A 495 -2.55 22.02 -15.76
C MET A 495 -2.63 20.54 -16.15
N ASN A 496 -2.06 20.14 -17.29
CA ASN A 496 -2.08 18.76 -17.74
C ASN A 496 -0.77 18.09 -17.32
N ALA A 497 -0.82 17.35 -16.21
CA ALA A 497 0.35 16.75 -15.59
C ALA A 497 0.57 15.31 -16.06
N PHE A 498 1.83 14.93 -16.23
CA PHE A 498 2.22 13.58 -16.64
C PHE A 498 2.99 12.88 -15.53
N PRO A 499 3.04 11.53 -15.52
CA PRO A 499 3.80 10.80 -14.51
C PRO A 499 5.28 11.22 -14.48
N THR A 500 5.79 11.50 -13.28
CA THR A 500 7.22 11.77 -13.08
C THR A 500 8.03 10.51 -13.41
N HIS A 501 9.15 10.67 -14.12
CA HIS A 501 10.04 9.57 -14.55
C HIS A 501 9.45 8.59 -15.59
N ASP A 502 8.47 9.02 -16.40
CA ASP A 502 8.04 8.25 -17.57
C ASP A 502 9.06 8.41 -18.72
N ALA A 503 9.81 7.34 -19.00
CA ALA A 503 10.82 7.33 -20.06
C ALA A 503 10.25 7.49 -21.47
N GLU A 504 8.94 7.28 -21.64
CA GLU A 504 8.25 7.48 -22.91
C GLU A 504 8.01 8.96 -23.21
N THR A 505 7.64 9.75 -22.19
CA THR A 505 7.41 11.19 -22.35
C THR A 505 8.68 12.02 -22.15
N VAL A 506 9.59 11.57 -21.29
CA VAL A 506 10.91 12.19 -21.06
C VAL A 506 12.00 11.11 -21.10
N PRO A 507 12.55 10.81 -22.29
CA PRO A 507 13.65 9.87 -22.42
C PRO A 507 14.89 10.35 -21.63
N PRO A 508 15.73 9.43 -21.10
CA PRO A 508 16.91 9.81 -20.32
C PRO A 508 17.85 10.81 -21.01
N ARG A 509 17.99 10.73 -22.33
CA ARG A 509 18.78 11.67 -23.14
C ARG A 509 18.29 13.11 -23.05
N GLN A 510 16.99 13.29 -22.88
CA GLN A 510 16.40 14.60 -22.75
C GLN A 510 16.67 15.20 -21.37
N SER A 511 16.57 14.40 -20.31
CA SER A 511 17.02 14.77 -18.96
C SER A 511 18.53 15.08 -18.89
N GLU A 512 19.35 14.32 -19.63
CA GLU A 512 20.79 14.58 -19.83
C GLU A 512 21.04 15.94 -20.50
N ALA A 513 20.38 16.23 -21.64
CA ALA A 513 20.53 17.48 -22.37
C ALA A 513 20.04 18.69 -21.55
N PHE A 514 18.89 18.57 -20.90
CA PHE A 514 18.33 19.62 -20.05
C PHE A 514 19.24 19.99 -18.87
N SER A 515 19.87 18.99 -18.24
CA SER A 515 20.80 19.22 -17.11
C SER A 515 22.08 19.98 -17.52
N ARG A 516 22.32 20.15 -18.83
CA ARG A 516 23.42 20.91 -19.43
C ARG A 516 22.98 22.27 -20.01
N GLY A 517 21.77 22.72 -19.69
CA GLY A 517 21.22 23.98 -20.20
C GLY A 517 20.45 23.85 -21.52
N GLY A 518 20.06 22.62 -21.91
CA GLY A 518 19.08 22.42 -22.98
C GLY A 518 17.74 23.07 -22.66
N HIS A 519 16.95 23.36 -23.70
CA HIS A 519 15.66 24.03 -23.54
C HIS A 519 14.64 23.18 -22.74
N ARG A 520 13.74 23.83 -22.00
CA ARG A 520 12.73 23.17 -21.15
C ARG A 520 11.61 22.47 -21.93
N ASN A 521 11.29 22.95 -23.13
CA ASN A 521 10.25 22.37 -23.97
C ASN A 521 10.66 20.97 -24.44
N LEU A 522 9.69 20.07 -24.44
CA LEU A 522 9.83 18.69 -24.85
C LEU A 522 9.11 18.46 -26.20
N PRO A 523 9.56 17.52 -27.05
CA PRO A 523 8.79 17.08 -28.20
C PRO A 523 7.41 16.60 -27.77
N TRP A 524 6.39 17.03 -28.52
CA TRP A 524 5.02 16.58 -28.34
C TRP A 524 4.69 15.46 -29.32
N GLU A 525 4.10 14.38 -28.81
CA GLU A 525 3.43 13.36 -29.61
C GLU A 525 1.96 13.27 -29.18
N GLU A 526 1.04 13.18 -30.15
CA GLU A 526 -0.40 13.17 -29.83
C GLU A 526 -0.82 11.95 -29.00
N SER A 527 -0.07 10.84 -29.11
CA SER A 527 -0.19 9.64 -28.27
C SER A 527 -0.04 9.94 -26.78
N PHE A 528 0.71 10.98 -26.41
CA PHE A 528 0.92 11.38 -25.03
C PHE A 528 -0.36 11.91 -24.40
N ARG A 529 -1.30 12.49 -25.16
CA ARG A 529 -2.52 13.11 -24.59
C ARG A 529 -3.30 12.19 -23.65
N ALA A 530 -3.38 10.89 -23.96
CA ALA A 530 -4.08 9.90 -23.13
C ALA A 530 -3.41 9.63 -21.77
N ARG A 531 -2.16 10.07 -21.58
CA ARG A 531 -1.37 9.93 -20.34
C ARG A 531 -1.49 11.13 -19.42
N ALA A 532 -2.03 12.24 -19.91
CA ALA A 532 -2.20 13.45 -19.13
C ALA A 532 -3.26 13.27 -18.04
N THR A 533 -2.96 13.75 -16.84
CA THR A 533 -3.94 13.97 -15.78
C THR A 533 -4.33 15.44 -15.79
N PRO A 534 -5.55 15.81 -16.22
CA PRO A 534 -5.99 17.20 -16.22
C PRO A 534 -6.28 17.67 -14.80
N MET A 535 -5.72 18.82 -14.43
CA MET A 535 -5.84 19.44 -13.12
C MET A 535 -6.41 20.87 -13.29
N PRO A 536 -7.74 21.02 -13.31
CA PRO A 536 -8.39 22.32 -13.47
C PRO A 536 -8.16 23.20 -12.24
N MET A 537 -7.86 24.49 -12.45
CA MET A 537 -7.59 25.46 -11.40
C MET A 537 -8.42 26.72 -11.64
N ALA A 538 -9.30 27.02 -10.69
CA ALA A 538 -9.98 28.30 -10.52
C ALA A 538 -9.18 29.23 -9.57
N PRO A 539 -9.51 30.52 -9.45
CA PRO A 539 -8.87 31.41 -8.49
C PRO A 539 -8.90 30.86 -7.06
N GLY A 540 -7.74 30.77 -6.41
CA GLY A 540 -7.58 30.19 -5.07
C GLY A 540 -7.18 28.71 -5.07
N GLU A 541 -7.11 28.08 -6.24
CA GLU A 541 -6.59 26.72 -6.41
C GLU A 541 -5.13 26.75 -6.87
N ALA A 542 -4.39 25.69 -6.54
CA ALA A 542 -2.99 25.55 -6.92
C ALA A 542 -2.66 24.09 -7.26
N VAL A 543 -1.56 23.90 -7.98
CA VAL A 543 -1.00 22.58 -8.27
C VAL A 543 0.46 22.55 -7.88
N LEU A 544 0.84 21.61 -7.00
CA LEU A 544 2.23 21.18 -6.84
C LEU A 544 2.62 20.37 -8.07
N MET A 545 3.69 20.76 -8.74
CA MET A 545 4.34 20.04 -9.82
C MET A 545 5.69 19.49 -9.34
N PRO A 546 5.89 18.16 -9.40
CA PRO A 546 7.18 17.55 -9.10
C PRO A 546 8.28 18.04 -10.04
N VAL A 547 9.52 17.98 -9.56
CA VAL A 547 10.71 18.21 -10.38
C VAL A 547 10.67 17.33 -11.63
N LYS A 548 10.87 17.96 -12.79
CA LYS A 548 10.89 17.33 -14.10
C LYS A 548 9.63 16.53 -14.48
N ALA A 549 8.52 16.69 -13.75
CA ALA A 549 7.25 16.17 -14.21
C ALA A 549 6.86 16.89 -15.51
N PRO A 550 6.68 16.17 -16.63
CA PRO A 550 6.29 16.78 -17.88
C PRO A 550 4.88 17.33 -17.78
N HIS A 551 4.62 18.50 -18.37
CA HIS A 551 3.30 19.12 -18.34
C HIS A 551 3.10 20.15 -19.46
N PHE A 552 1.83 20.47 -19.73
CA PHE A 552 1.43 21.63 -20.53
C PHE A 552 0.24 22.33 -19.87
N VAL A 553 0.03 23.61 -20.19
CA VAL A 553 -1.02 24.43 -19.57
C VAL A 553 -1.95 24.97 -20.63
N GLN A 554 -3.26 24.90 -20.38
CA GLN A 554 -4.26 25.50 -21.23
C GLN A 554 -5.14 26.45 -20.42
N ASN A 555 -5.17 27.73 -20.80
CA ASN A 555 -6.03 28.72 -20.15
C ASN A 555 -7.46 28.67 -20.70
N GLY A 556 -8.41 29.10 -19.87
CA GLY A 556 -9.81 29.30 -20.26
C GLY A 556 -10.03 30.54 -21.13
N ASP A 557 -11.29 30.96 -21.24
CA ASP A 557 -11.76 32.05 -22.10
C ASP A 557 -11.59 33.46 -21.51
N LYS A 558 -10.92 33.58 -20.35
CA LYS A 558 -10.65 34.85 -19.66
C LYS A 558 -9.15 35.07 -19.51
N VAL A 559 -8.78 36.33 -19.24
CA VAL A 559 -7.42 36.67 -18.80
C VAL A 559 -7.03 35.80 -17.61
N SER A 560 -5.83 35.25 -17.66
CA SER A 560 -5.31 34.41 -16.60
C SER A 560 -4.04 34.98 -15.98
N VAL A 561 -4.02 35.01 -14.64
CA VAL A 561 -2.85 35.34 -13.84
C VAL A 561 -2.54 34.18 -12.90
N SER A 562 -1.29 33.72 -12.92
CA SER A 562 -0.79 32.73 -11.96
C SER A 562 0.51 33.20 -11.33
N PHE A 563 0.67 32.89 -10.04
CA PHE A 563 1.90 33.08 -9.29
C PHE A 563 2.54 31.71 -9.08
N SER A 564 3.77 31.53 -9.52
CA SER A 564 4.53 30.29 -9.35
C SER A 564 5.61 30.52 -8.32
N ILE A 565 5.60 29.70 -7.27
CA ILE A 565 6.63 29.68 -6.23
C ILE A 565 7.45 28.40 -6.40
N THR A 566 8.78 28.54 -6.44
CA THR A 566 9.66 27.43 -6.77
C THR A 566 10.82 27.29 -5.80
N TRP A 567 11.35 26.07 -5.70
CA TRP A 567 12.58 25.78 -4.97
C TRP A 567 13.31 24.56 -5.54
N ARG A 568 14.62 24.54 -5.38
CA ARG A 568 15.46 23.37 -5.57
C ARG A 568 15.62 22.60 -4.27
N SER A 569 15.91 21.31 -4.38
CA SER A 569 16.16 20.43 -3.24
C SER A 569 17.48 19.69 -3.44
N ARG A 570 18.02 19.08 -2.38
CA ARG A 570 19.21 18.22 -2.52
C ARG A 570 18.99 17.10 -3.54
N ARG A 571 17.75 16.61 -3.63
CA ARG A 571 17.30 15.61 -4.60
C ARG A 571 17.34 16.12 -6.03
N SER A 572 16.70 17.26 -6.32
CA SER A 572 16.69 17.82 -7.68
C SER A 572 18.08 18.24 -8.16
N VAL A 573 18.93 18.71 -7.24
CA VAL A 573 20.36 18.97 -7.53
C VAL A 573 21.09 17.67 -7.86
N ALA A 574 20.92 16.61 -7.06
CA ALA A 574 21.56 15.32 -7.30
C ALA A 574 21.14 14.67 -8.62
N GLU A 575 19.87 14.78 -8.98
CA GLU A 575 19.35 14.31 -10.26
C GLU A 575 20.03 15.04 -11.44
N SER A 576 20.12 16.37 -11.38
CA SER A 576 20.86 17.15 -12.38
C SER A 576 22.35 16.75 -12.46
N GLU A 577 23.03 16.56 -11.32
CA GLU A 577 24.44 16.11 -11.29
C GLU A 577 24.62 14.76 -12.00
N LEU A 578 23.76 13.77 -11.72
CA LEU A 578 23.87 12.42 -12.29
C LEU A 578 23.54 12.39 -13.79
N HIS A 579 22.54 13.15 -14.23
CA HIS A 579 22.23 13.28 -15.66
C HIS A 579 23.34 14.01 -16.42
N SER A 580 23.93 15.05 -15.84
CA SER A 580 25.11 15.73 -16.42
C SER A 580 26.32 14.79 -16.53
N LEU A 581 26.53 13.91 -15.53
CA LEU A 581 27.54 12.87 -15.61
C LEU A 581 27.24 11.87 -16.74
N ASN A 582 26.00 11.36 -16.83
CA ASN A 582 25.61 10.41 -17.87
C ASN A 582 25.80 10.97 -19.28
N HIS A 583 25.48 12.24 -19.49
CA HIS A 583 25.76 12.91 -20.76
C HIS A 583 27.25 12.81 -21.14
N ARG A 584 28.16 13.11 -20.20
CA ARG A 584 29.62 13.07 -20.40
C ARG A 584 30.15 11.65 -20.59
N LEU A 585 29.59 10.68 -19.87
CA LEU A 585 29.95 9.26 -20.05
C LEU A 585 29.51 8.78 -21.44
N ARG A 586 28.31 9.18 -21.87
CA ARG A 586 27.76 8.84 -23.18
C ARG A 586 28.62 9.39 -24.32
N THR A 587 29.04 10.65 -24.26
CA THR A 587 29.90 11.24 -25.30
C THR A 587 31.27 10.58 -25.39
N ARG A 588 31.70 9.89 -24.34
CA ARG A 588 32.97 9.13 -24.27
C ARG A 588 32.81 7.63 -24.50
N GLY A 589 31.59 7.15 -24.80
CA GLY A 589 31.31 5.72 -24.97
C GLY A 589 31.48 4.89 -23.69
N LEU A 590 31.41 5.51 -22.52
CA LEU A 590 31.57 4.85 -21.23
C LEU A 590 30.22 4.35 -20.66
N PRO A 591 30.22 3.32 -19.78
CA PRO A 591 29.01 2.85 -19.12
C PRO A 591 28.31 3.95 -18.31
N LEU A 592 26.98 3.99 -18.38
CA LEU A 592 26.16 5.01 -17.71
C LEU A 592 25.80 4.61 -16.28
N VAL A 593 25.55 5.59 -15.43
CA VAL A 593 25.02 5.39 -14.08
C VAL A 593 23.50 5.39 -14.15
N THR A 594 22.84 4.41 -13.52
CA THR A 594 21.38 4.43 -13.40
C THR A 594 20.99 5.52 -12.38
N VAL A 595 20.14 6.47 -12.78
CA VAL A 595 19.58 7.48 -11.86
C VAL A 595 18.40 6.85 -11.12
N SER A 596 18.53 6.70 -9.81
CA SER A 596 17.50 6.10 -8.95
C SER A 596 16.42 7.12 -8.59
N ARG A 597 15.32 6.65 -8.00
CA ARG A 597 14.30 7.53 -7.37
C ARG A 597 14.83 8.26 -6.11
N GLN A 598 16.05 8.00 -5.64
CA GLN A 598 16.66 8.72 -4.50
C GLN A 598 18.08 9.18 -4.88
N PRO A 599 18.21 10.04 -5.90
CA PRO A 599 19.51 10.39 -6.48
C PRO A 599 20.44 11.03 -5.45
N GLU A 600 19.91 11.70 -4.43
CA GLU A 600 20.68 12.28 -3.34
C GLU A 600 21.51 11.26 -2.55
N LYS A 601 21.09 9.98 -2.52
CA LYS A 601 21.80 8.87 -1.86
C LYS A 601 22.90 8.24 -2.72
N GLN A 602 22.99 8.57 -4.01
CA GLN A 602 23.99 8.02 -4.94
C GLN A 602 25.34 8.74 -4.84
N TRP A 603 25.95 8.70 -3.65
CA TRP A 603 27.17 9.46 -3.32
C TRP A 603 28.34 9.19 -4.26
N PHE A 604 28.51 7.95 -4.74
CA PHE A 604 29.62 7.59 -5.64
C PHE A 604 29.50 8.31 -7.00
N GLY A 605 28.34 8.18 -7.67
CA GLY A 605 28.10 8.84 -8.96
C GLY A 605 28.18 10.37 -8.84
N ARG A 606 27.63 10.93 -7.77
CA ARG A 606 27.72 12.38 -7.49
C ARG A 606 29.15 12.83 -7.21
N GLY A 607 29.92 12.03 -6.48
CA GLY A 607 31.34 12.29 -6.24
C GLY A 607 32.15 12.32 -7.54
N LEU A 608 31.88 11.35 -8.43
CA LEU A 608 32.50 11.33 -9.76
C LEU A 608 32.13 12.57 -10.58
N HIS A 609 30.85 12.94 -10.64
CA HIS A 609 30.42 14.18 -11.32
C HIS A 609 31.22 15.40 -10.85
N ARG A 610 31.33 15.61 -9.53
CA ARG A 610 32.04 16.75 -8.94
C ARG A 610 33.55 16.72 -9.20
N LEU A 611 34.15 15.54 -9.22
CA LEU A 611 35.56 15.38 -9.59
C LEU A 611 35.78 15.78 -11.05
N VAL A 612 34.93 15.32 -11.96
CA VAL A 612 35.02 15.65 -13.39
C VAL A 612 34.80 17.15 -13.62
N GLU A 613 33.82 17.77 -12.96
CA GLU A 613 33.61 19.23 -12.98
C GLU A 613 34.85 20.01 -12.48
N ARG A 614 35.44 19.60 -11.34
CA ARG A 614 36.64 20.26 -10.80
C ARG A 614 37.87 20.13 -11.69
N LEU A 615 38.00 19.03 -12.43
CA LEU A 615 39.11 18.79 -13.35
C LEU A 615 38.91 19.47 -14.72
N GLY A 616 37.77 20.13 -14.95
CA GLY A 616 37.45 20.74 -16.26
C GLY A 616 37.27 19.74 -17.39
N LEU A 617 36.98 18.46 -17.05
CA LEU A 617 36.82 17.35 -17.99
C LEU A 617 35.38 17.22 -18.50
#